data_AF-A0A8J3ZVF0-F1
#
_entry.id   AF-A0A8J3ZVF0-F1
#
_cell.length_a   1.000
_cell.length_b   1.000
_cell.length_c   1.000
_cell.angle_alpha   90.00
_cell.angle_beta   90.00
_cell.angle_gamma   90.00
#
_symmetry.space_group_name_H-M   'P 1'
#
loop_
_entity.id
_entity.type
_entity.pdbx_description
1 polymer ?
#
loop_
_entity_poly.entity_id
_entity_poly.type
_entity_poly.pdbx_seq_one_letter_code
_entity_poly.pdbx_strand_id
1 'polypeptide(L)'
;MRSRFALIALSAAAAIALSACSSKSDAFADKLEKAGFDHVEVTQDKETKSVYNKKKKKNESKSELVAYDFDWKVNADADPATCEVELEHAASRNGNLTGNGWYIDEVDGKDVTDSPVSPNPDAVREYVKSHDIDC
;
A
#
# COMPACT_ATOMS: atom_id res chain seq x y z
N MET A 1 36.39 27.05 16.06
CA MET A 1 36.45 27.10 14.58
C MET A 1 35.79 25.84 14.04
N ARG A 2 34.80 26.02 13.15
CA ARG A 2 34.34 25.16 12.02
C ARG A 2 34.81 23.69 12.06
N SER A 3 33.96 22.67 12.04
CA SER A 3 33.09 22.31 10.90
C SER A 3 32.19 21.13 11.34
N ARG A 4 30.87 21.22 11.15
CA ARG A 4 30.05 20.74 10.01
C ARG A 4 29.61 19.27 10.14
N PHE A 5 28.31 19.15 10.43
CA PHE A 5 27.31 18.19 9.91
C PHE A 5 27.83 16.89 9.28
N ALA A 6 27.45 15.77 9.88
CA ALA A 6 27.27 14.51 9.19
C ALA A 6 25.79 14.13 9.26
N LEU A 7 25.03 14.58 8.26
CA LEU A 7 23.74 14.01 7.90
C LEU A 7 24.00 12.56 7.48
N ILE A 8 23.61 11.60 8.32
CA ILE A 8 23.47 10.23 7.87
C ILE A 8 22.14 10.17 7.13
N ALA A 9 22.23 10.29 5.81
CA ALA A 9 21.16 9.94 4.89
C ALA A 9 20.84 8.46 5.11
N LEU A 10 19.71 8.19 5.77
CA LEU A 10 19.15 6.84 5.82
C LEU A 10 18.55 6.60 4.43
N SER A 11 19.33 5.90 3.62
CA SER A 11 18.98 5.43 2.29
C SER A 11 17.61 4.75 2.29
N ALA A 12 16.70 5.29 1.47
CA ALA A 12 15.44 4.66 1.11
C ALA A 12 15.70 3.20 0.73
N ALA A 13 15.17 2.29 1.53
CA ALA A 13 15.05 0.90 1.12
C ALA A 13 13.99 0.90 0.01
N ALA A 14 14.44 0.89 -1.24
CA ALA A 14 13.61 0.40 -2.33
C ALA A 14 13.26 -1.04 -1.98
N ALA A 15 12.08 -1.23 -1.40
CA ALA A 15 11.48 -2.54 -1.27
C ALA A 15 11.25 -3.02 -2.70
N ILE A 16 12.15 -3.87 -3.18
CA ILE A 16 11.92 -4.64 -4.39
C ILE A 16 10.74 -5.54 -4.03
N ALA A 17 9.53 -5.09 -4.39
CA ALA A 17 8.32 -5.87 -4.29
C ALA A 17 8.58 -7.18 -5.01
N LEU A 18 8.76 -8.24 -4.20
CA LEU A 18 8.73 -9.59 -4.71
C LEU A 18 7.28 -9.80 -5.14
N SER A 19 7.01 -9.60 -6.43
CA SER A 19 5.78 -9.96 -7.10
C SER A 19 5.57 -11.46 -6.96
N ALA A 20 5.04 -11.83 -5.79
CA ALA A 20 4.61 -13.17 -5.50
C ALA A 20 3.38 -13.40 -6.37
N CYS A 21 3.59 -14.02 -7.54
CA CYS A 21 2.53 -14.55 -8.40
C CYS A 21 1.62 -15.47 -7.58
N SER A 22 0.63 -14.89 -6.93
CA SER A 22 -0.42 -15.59 -6.22
C SER A 22 -1.68 -15.34 -7.04
N SER A 23 -2.36 -16.42 -7.42
CA SER A 23 -3.59 -16.36 -8.24
C SER A 23 -4.70 -15.50 -7.63
N LYS A 24 -4.58 -15.10 -6.36
CA LYS A 24 -5.50 -14.18 -5.69
C LYS A 24 -5.16 -12.72 -6.00
N SER A 25 -3.88 -12.36 -6.04
CA SER A 25 -3.44 -11.01 -6.43
C SER A 25 -3.93 -10.69 -7.84
N ASP A 26 -3.76 -11.63 -8.77
CA ASP A 26 -4.26 -11.51 -10.14
C ASP A 26 -5.79 -11.30 -10.19
N ALA A 27 -6.53 -12.07 -9.38
CA ALA A 27 -7.99 -11.95 -9.31
C ALA A 27 -8.47 -10.62 -8.68
N PHE A 28 -7.63 -9.96 -7.87
CA PHE A 28 -7.90 -8.63 -7.34
C PHE A 28 -7.52 -7.54 -8.34
N ALA A 29 -6.39 -7.71 -9.03
CA ALA A 29 -6.00 -6.84 -10.13
C ALA A 29 -7.10 -6.77 -11.20
N ASP A 30 -7.62 -7.92 -11.64
CA ASP A 30 -8.75 -8.02 -12.57
C ASP A 30 -9.99 -7.21 -12.13
N LYS A 31 -10.24 -7.08 -10.82
CA LYS A 31 -11.38 -6.33 -10.29
C LYS A 31 -11.13 -4.83 -10.30
N LEU A 32 -9.91 -4.41 -9.94
CA LEU A 32 -9.48 -3.01 -9.98
C LEU A 32 -9.46 -2.50 -11.44
N GLU A 33 -8.92 -3.30 -12.36
CA GLU A 33 -8.96 -2.97 -13.79
C GLU A 33 -10.41 -2.81 -14.30
N LYS A 34 -11.32 -3.72 -13.91
CA LYS A 34 -12.76 -3.61 -14.24
C LYS A 34 -13.44 -2.39 -13.61
N ALA A 35 -12.93 -1.90 -12.49
CA ALA A 35 -13.40 -0.67 -11.86
C ALA A 35 -12.84 0.60 -12.54
N GLY A 36 -11.92 0.45 -13.49
CA GLY A 36 -11.36 1.53 -14.30
C GLY A 36 -9.99 2.04 -13.84
N PHE A 37 -9.34 1.34 -12.90
CA PHE A 37 -7.95 1.61 -12.55
C PHE A 37 -7.03 1.09 -13.66
N ASP A 38 -5.94 1.80 -13.92
CA ASP A 38 -4.91 1.40 -14.88
C ASP A 38 -3.60 1.05 -14.17
N HIS A 39 -2.69 0.37 -14.89
CA HIS A 39 -1.37 -0.04 -14.38
C HIS A 39 -1.43 -0.80 -13.05
N VAL A 40 -2.42 -1.67 -12.88
CA VAL A 40 -2.69 -2.36 -11.61
C VAL A 40 -1.66 -3.45 -11.33
N GLU A 41 -0.82 -3.24 -10.31
CA GLU A 41 -0.02 -4.28 -9.68
C GLU A 41 -0.43 -4.42 -8.21
N VAL A 42 -0.92 -5.60 -7.82
CA VAL A 42 -1.35 -5.87 -6.45
C VAL A 42 -0.25 -6.62 -5.70
N THR A 43 0.30 -5.99 -4.66
CA THR A 43 1.33 -6.55 -3.79
C THR A 43 0.71 -7.11 -2.50
N GLN A 44 1.54 -7.72 -1.66
CA GLN A 44 1.12 -8.33 -0.40
C GLN A 44 1.89 -7.71 0.76
N ASP A 45 1.21 -6.99 1.65
CA ASP A 45 1.82 -6.57 2.90
C ASP A 45 1.84 -7.69 3.95
N LYS A 46 3.00 -7.88 4.58
CA LYS A 46 3.27 -8.93 5.55
C LYS A 46 4.00 -8.39 6.77
N GLU A 47 3.34 -8.49 7.91
CA GLU A 47 3.96 -8.21 9.20
C GLU A 47 4.69 -9.42 9.77
N THR A 48 5.82 -9.17 10.43
CA THR A 48 6.54 -10.21 11.19
C THR A 48 6.08 -10.25 12.64
N LYS A 49 5.53 -11.38 13.08
CA LYS A 49 5.04 -11.60 14.45
C LYS A 49 5.87 -12.64 15.18
N SER A 50 6.10 -12.42 16.47
CA SER A 50 6.74 -13.40 17.35
C SER A 50 5.72 -14.41 17.85
N VAL A 51 5.94 -15.69 17.58
CA VAL A 51 5.05 -16.79 17.97
C VAL A 51 5.80 -17.78 18.85
N TYR A 52 5.25 -18.10 20.03
CA TYR A 52 5.87 -19.07 20.92
C TYR A 52 5.69 -20.51 20.41
N ASN A 53 6.80 -21.16 20.07
CA ASN A 53 6.82 -22.57 19.68
C ASN A 53 6.91 -23.47 20.92
N LYS A 54 5.78 -24.07 21.32
CA LYS A 54 5.70 -24.98 22.48
C LYS A 54 6.62 -26.20 22.37
N LYS A 55 6.83 -26.75 21.16
CA LYS A 55 7.66 -27.95 20.94
C LYS A 55 9.14 -27.64 21.14
N LYS A 56 9.59 -26.49 20.66
CA LYS A 56 10.99 -26.03 20.79
C LYS A 56 11.24 -25.19 22.06
N LYS A 57 10.19 -24.87 22.82
CA LYS A 57 10.20 -23.99 24.00
C LYS A 57 10.91 -22.64 23.74
N LYS A 58 10.69 -22.04 22.57
CA LYS A 58 11.27 -20.75 22.19
C LYS A 58 10.34 -19.96 21.27
N ASN A 59 10.55 -18.64 21.21
CA ASN A 59 9.86 -17.78 20.24
C ASN A 59 10.48 -17.96 18.84
N GLU A 60 9.63 -17.92 17.83
CA GLU A 60 10.00 -17.91 16.42
C GLU A 60 9.31 -16.74 15.72
N SER A 61 10.04 -16.04 14.85
CA SER A 61 9.47 -15.01 13.99
C SER A 61 8.73 -15.67 12.84
N LYS A 62 7.50 -15.23 12.58
CA LYS A 62 6.68 -15.70 11.47
C LYS A 62 6.07 -14.50 10.76
N SER A 63 6.26 -14.43 9.46
CA SER A 63 5.59 -13.44 8.61
C SER A 63 4.16 -13.88 8.33
N GLU A 64 3.21 -12.98 8.49
CA GLU A 64 1.79 -13.20 8.21
C GLU A 64 1.27 -12.08 7.31
N LEU A 65 0.48 -12.44 6.30
CA LEU A 65 -0.22 -11.49 5.45
C LEU A 65 -1.22 -10.69 6.27
N VAL A 66 -1.21 -9.37 6.07
CA VAL A 66 -2.11 -8.43 6.75
C VAL A 66 -2.96 -7.61 5.78
N ALA A 67 -2.47 -7.36 4.57
CA ALA A 67 -3.20 -6.63 3.54
C ALA A 67 -2.72 -6.98 2.12
N TYR A 68 -3.44 -6.44 1.13
CA TYR A 68 -3.00 -6.33 -0.25
C TYR A 68 -3.01 -4.86 -0.62
N ASP A 69 -1.99 -4.44 -1.35
CA ASP A 69 -1.78 -3.03 -1.68
C ASP A 69 -1.73 -2.88 -3.19
N PHE A 70 -2.14 -1.71 -3.65
CA PHE A 70 -2.13 -1.33 -5.06
C PHE A 70 -1.68 0.12 -5.19
N ASP A 71 -0.49 0.30 -5.77
CA ASP A 71 0.04 1.62 -6.09
C ASP A 71 -0.51 2.14 -7.41
N TRP A 72 -1.08 3.34 -7.37
CA TRP A 72 -1.67 3.97 -8.54
C TRP A 72 -1.16 5.39 -8.75
N LYS A 73 -0.67 5.65 -9.97
CA LYS A 73 -0.20 6.98 -10.36
C LYS A 73 -1.35 7.81 -10.93
N VAL A 74 -1.78 8.80 -10.16
CA VAL A 74 -2.92 9.65 -10.48
C VAL A 74 -2.44 11.03 -10.92
N ASN A 75 -2.79 11.42 -12.14
CA ASN A 75 -2.74 12.83 -12.53
C ASN A 75 -4.08 13.47 -12.17
N ALA A 76 -4.05 14.49 -11.31
CA ALA A 76 -5.20 15.36 -11.10
C ALA A 76 -5.17 16.44 -12.19
N ASP A 77 -6.21 16.50 -13.04
CA ASP A 77 -6.27 17.21 -14.35
C ASP A 77 -5.96 18.73 -14.41
N ALA A 78 -5.28 19.30 -13.42
CA ALA A 78 -4.82 20.67 -13.40
C ALA A 78 -3.30 20.82 -13.17
N ASP A 79 -2.59 19.78 -12.71
CA ASP A 79 -1.15 19.82 -12.45
C ASP A 79 -0.41 18.68 -13.19
N PRO A 80 0.72 18.91 -13.87
CA PRO A 80 1.57 17.83 -14.38
C PRO A 80 2.10 16.90 -13.27
N ALA A 81 2.00 17.30 -12.01
CA ALA A 81 2.31 16.43 -10.90
C ALA A 81 1.46 15.15 -10.91
N THR A 82 2.14 14.05 -10.66
CA THR A 82 1.53 12.73 -10.57
C THR A 82 1.68 12.29 -9.13
N CYS A 83 0.57 12.13 -8.43
CA CYS A 83 0.56 11.57 -7.09
C CYS A 83 0.66 10.05 -7.18
N GLU A 84 1.45 9.43 -6.33
CA GLU A 84 1.43 8.00 -6.07
C GLU A 84 0.42 7.74 -4.94
N VAL A 85 -0.65 7.02 -5.26
CA VAL A 85 -1.73 6.71 -4.33
C VAL A 85 -1.68 5.22 -4.04
N GLU A 86 -1.48 4.85 -2.78
CA GLU A 86 -1.57 3.46 -2.35
C GLU A 86 -3.00 3.16 -1.89
N LEU A 87 -3.64 2.18 -2.52
CA LEU A 87 -4.89 1.61 -2.03
C LEU A 87 -4.60 0.32 -1.27
N GLU A 88 -5.09 0.20 -0.04
CA GLU A 88 -4.95 -0.99 0.79
C GLU A 88 -6.29 -1.71 0.96
N HIS A 89 -6.26 -3.04 1.02
CA HIS A 89 -7.37 -3.86 1.51
C HIS A 89 -6.87 -4.92 2.49
N ALA A 90 -7.30 -4.78 3.75
CA ALA A 90 -6.99 -5.74 4.81
C ALA A 90 -7.29 -7.19 4.41
N ALA A 91 -6.41 -8.09 4.82
CA ALA A 91 -6.45 -9.50 4.53
C ALA A 91 -6.18 -10.35 5.77
N SER A 92 -6.87 -11.49 5.84
CA SER A 92 -6.51 -12.55 6.78
C SER A 92 -5.24 -13.27 6.34
N ARG A 93 -4.56 -13.92 7.30
CA ARG A 93 -3.38 -14.78 7.05
C ARG A 93 -3.53 -15.84 5.95
N ASN A 94 -4.77 -16.20 5.58
CA ASN A 94 -5.08 -17.18 4.54
C ASN A 94 -5.23 -16.54 3.14
N GLY A 95 -5.03 -15.23 3.03
CA GLY A 95 -5.20 -14.45 1.80
C GLY A 95 -6.63 -14.12 1.43
N ASN A 96 -7.58 -14.25 2.37
CA ASN A 96 -8.94 -13.77 2.15
C ASN A 96 -9.05 -12.33 2.62
N LEU A 97 -9.64 -11.48 1.79
CA LEU A 97 -9.97 -10.10 2.14
C LEU A 97 -10.88 -10.05 3.37
N THR A 98 -10.64 -9.06 4.22
CA THR A 98 -11.37 -8.79 5.46
C THR A 98 -11.66 -7.30 5.55
N GLY A 99 -12.73 -6.91 6.26
CA GLY A 99 -13.14 -5.51 6.34
C GLY A 99 -14.12 -5.13 5.23
N ASN A 100 -14.23 -3.82 4.98
CA ASN A 100 -15.32 -3.24 4.19
C ASN A 100 -14.98 -2.97 2.72
N GLY A 101 -13.71 -3.07 2.32
CA GLY A 101 -13.27 -2.78 0.96
C GLY A 101 -11.87 -2.19 0.89
N TRP A 102 -11.50 -1.76 -0.30
CA TRP A 102 -10.28 -0.97 -0.55
C TRP A 102 -10.42 0.43 0.05
N TYR A 103 -9.34 1.02 0.51
CA TYR A 103 -9.27 2.42 0.94
C TYR A 103 -7.94 3.01 0.46
N ILE A 104 -7.88 4.33 0.35
CA ILE A 104 -6.65 5.08 0.19
C ILE A 104 -5.94 5.02 1.53
N ASP A 105 -4.76 4.42 1.55
CA ASP A 105 -3.93 4.31 2.75
C ASP A 105 -2.89 5.43 2.78
N GLU A 106 -2.18 5.59 1.66
CA GLU A 106 -1.15 6.61 1.50
C GLU A 106 -1.33 7.44 0.22
N VAL A 107 -0.89 8.69 0.27
CA VAL A 107 -0.64 9.53 -0.92
C VAL A 107 0.76 10.12 -0.82
N ASP A 108 1.61 9.83 -1.80
CA ASP A 108 3.04 10.15 -1.84
C ASP A 108 3.79 9.75 -0.55
N GLY A 109 3.52 8.55 -0.06
CA GLY A 109 4.17 8.00 1.13
C GLY A 109 3.70 8.61 2.44
N LYS A 110 2.54 9.30 2.45
CA LYS A 110 1.93 9.90 3.64
C LYS A 110 0.59 9.26 3.93
N ASP A 111 0.46 8.71 5.13
CA ASP A 111 -0.81 8.20 5.65
C ASP A 111 -1.91 9.24 5.49
N VAL A 112 -3.08 8.79 5.05
CA VAL A 112 -4.27 9.63 4.98
C VAL A 112 -5.34 9.18 5.96
N THR A 113 -6.13 10.13 6.42
CA THR A 113 -7.29 9.86 7.27
C THR A 113 -8.58 10.09 6.49
N ASP A 114 -9.64 9.37 6.87
CA ASP A 114 -10.98 9.54 6.30
C ASP A 114 -11.12 9.17 4.81
N SER A 115 -10.40 8.12 4.37
CA SER A 115 -10.58 7.58 3.01
C SER A 115 -12.02 7.08 2.76
N PRO A 116 -12.58 7.33 1.56
CA PRO A 116 -13.77 6.61 1.11
C PRO A 116 -13.56 5.08 1.08
N VAL A 117 -14.64 4.33 1.25
CA VAL A 117 -14.62 2.86 1.13
C VAL A 117 -14.88 2.45 -0.30
N SER A 118 -13.98 1.62 -0.85
CA SER A 118 -13.96 1.15 -2.23
C SER A 118 -14.15 2.27 -3.25
N PRO A 119 -13.29 3.31 -3.22
CA PRO A 119 -13.40 4.40 -4.17
C PRO A 119 -13.24 3.88 -5.61
N ASN A 120 -14.00 4.48 -6.53
CA ASN A 120 -13.69 4.35 -7.94
C ASN A 120 -12.56 5.34 -8.31
N PRO A 121 -11.98 5.24 -9.51
CA PRO A 121 -10.89 6.13 -9.94
C PRO A 121 -11.21 7.63 -9.81
N ASP A 122 -12.45 8.03 -10.09
CA ASP A 122 -12.87 9.44 -10.00
C ASP A 122 -12.94 9.92 -8.55
N ALA A 123 -13.42 9.09 -7.63
CA ALA A 123 -13.44 9.40 -6.21
C ALA A 123 -12.03 9.54 -5.63
N VAL A 124 -11.06 8.74 -6.10
CA VAL A 124 -9.64 8.91 -5.71
C VAL A 124 -9.10 10.25 -6.22
N ARG A 125 -9.35 10.60 -7.49
CA ARG A 125 -8.95 11.90 -8.05
C ARG A 125 -9.57 13.06 -7.27
N GLU A 126 -10.84 12.96 -6.91
CA GLU A 126 -11.53 13.96 -6.10
C GLU A 126 -10.97 14.03 -4.68
N TYR A 127 -10.60 12.90 -4.09
CA TYR A 127 -9.96 12.84 -2.77
C TYR A 127 -8.64 13.61 -2.76
N VAL A 128 -7.74 13.31 -3.71
CA VAL A 128 -6.45 14.01 -3.87
C VAL A 128 -6.65 15.51 -4.07
N LYS A 129 -7.59 15.90 -4.95
CA LYS A 129 -7.91 17.32 -5.23
C LYS A 129 -8.47 18.05 -4.02
N SER A 130 -9.32 17.40 -3.22
CA SER A 130 -10.05 18.05 -2.10
C SER A 130 -9.23 18.20 -0.83
N HIS A 131 -8.16 17.42 -0.68
CA HIS A 131 -7.30 17.46 0.51
C HIS A 131 -6.07 18.37 0.33
N ASP A 132 -6.00 19.15 -0.76
CA ASP A 132 -4.89 20.05 -1.09
C ASP A 132 -3.53 19.34 -1.00
N ILE A 133 -3.51 18.08 -1.43
CA ILE A 133 -2.29 17.26 -1.43
C ILE A 133 -1.46 17.76 -2.61
N ASP A 134 -0.50 18.62 -2.29
CA ASP A 134 0.51 19.12 -3.23
C ASP A 134 1.50 17.99 -3.52
N CYS A 135 1.19 17.31 -4.63
CA CYS A 135 2.12 16.53 -5.43
C CYS A 135 2.57 17.48 -6.56
#